data_AF-A0A379T484-F1
#
_entry.id   AF-A0A379T484-F1
#
_cell.length_a   1.000
_cell.length_b   1.000
_cell.length_c   1.000
_cell.angle_alpha   90.00
_cell.angle_beta   90.00
_cell.angle_gamma   90.00
#
_symmetry.space_group_name_H-M   'P 1'
#
loop_
_entity.id
_entity.type
_entity.pdbx_description
1 polymer ?
#
loop_
_entity_poly.entity_id
_entity_poly.type
_entity_poly.pdbx_seq_one_letter_code
_entity_poly.pdbx_strand_id
1 'polypeptide(L)'
;MSVFRPYVENVENVENNHFEETFFNKTQPVQYANLNSDMPAYKKWSFEFFKARCSDVLCQVSDNLEDPANITRKISISEYIDLMKNGEHCPYMTGWSYQKILPELDDDIFFPKFHPDDFIDRLPKRMQFRRRWVFFGKKGINLRSSH
;
A
#
# COMPACT_ATOMS: atom_id res chain seq x y z
N MET A 1 18.09 -5.06 14.95
CA MET A 1 18.02 -3.58 14.95
C MET A 1 16.59 -3.16 15.24
N SER A 2 16.38 -2.31 16.25
CA SER A 2 15.06 -1.78 16.59
C SER A 2 14.68 -0.69 15.57
N VAL A 3 13.48 -0.75 15.00
CA VAL A 3 12.94 0.33 14.17
C VAL A 3 12.43 1.41 15.13
N PHE A 4 13.06 2.58 15.13
CA PHE A 4 12.53 3.73 15.87
C PHE A 4 11.26 4.22 15.17
N ARG A 5 10.12 4.10 15.85
CA ARG A 5 8.90 4.79 15.44
C ARG A 5 8.81 6.09 16.23
N PRO A 6 8.78 7.26 15.58
CA PRO A 6 8.46 8.49 16.30
C PRO A 6 7.07 8.36 16.92
N TYR A 7 6.84 9.07 18.03
CA TYR A 7 5.49 9.20 18.57
C TYR A 7 4.61 9.87 17.52
N VAL A 8 3.46 9.27 17.26
CA VAL A 8 2.42 9.80 16.37
C VAL A 8 1.13 9.76 17.15
N GLU A 9 0.38 10.86 17.12
CA GLU A 9 -0.91 10.95 17.79
C GLU A 9 -1.91 9.99 17.14
N ASN A 10 -2.67 9.28 17.97
CA ASN A 10 -3.74 8.39 17.52
C ASN A 10 -5.09 9.11 17.64
N VAL A 11 -5.84 9.15 16.55
CA VAL A 11 -7.20 9.70 16.51
C VAL A 11 -8.17 8.65 16.00
N GLU A 12 -9.36 8.54 16.58
CA GLU A 12 -10.43 7.66 16.09
C GLU A 12 -11.41 8.41 15.17
N ASN A 13 -11.77 9.64 15.57
CA ASN A 13 -12.56 10.56 14.79
C ASN A 13 -11.98 11.97 14.96
N VAL A 14 -11.90 12.71 13.85
CA VAL A 14 -11.45 14.10 13.82
C VAL A 14 -12.31 14.85 12.82
N GLU A 15 -12.82 16.00 13.22
CA GLU A 15 -13.56 16.88 12.33
C GLU A 15 -12.61 17.47 11.26
N ASN A 16 -13.10 17.66 10.03
CA ASN A 16 -12.25 18.12 8.91
C ASN A 16 -11.47 19.40 9.23
N ASN A 17 -12.13 20.43 9.78
CA ASN A 17 -11.46 21.68 10.14
C ASN A 17 -10.38 21.47 11.20
N HIS A 18 -10.64 20.60 12.19
CA HIS A 18 -9.68 20.30 13.23
C HIS A 18 -8.47 19.53 12.68
N PHE A 19 -8.71 18.59 11.74
CA PHE A 19 -7.65 17.88 11.03
C PHE A 19 -6.78 18.82 10.21
N GLU A 20 -7.38 19.76 9.49
CA GLU A 20 -6.68 20.73 8.66
C GLU A 20 -5.77 21.63 9.50
N GLU A 21 -6.29 22.24 10.56
CA GLU A 21 -5.56 23.18 11.41
C GLU A 21 -4.48 22.51 12.27
N THR A 22 -4.71 21.27 12.71
CA THR A 22 -3.83 20.58 13.67
C THR A 22 -2.77 19.74 12.98
N PHE A 23 -3.11 19.06 11.90
CA PHE A 23 -2.23 18.07 11.26
C PHE A 23 -1.80 18.51 9.86
N PHE A 24 -2.76 18.77 8.96
CA PHE A 24 -2.45 19.00 7.54
C PHE A 24 -1.63 20.27 7.31
N ASN A 25 -2.11 21.43 7.75
CA ASN A 25 -1.45 22.73 7.53
C ASN A 25 -0.09 22.83 8.25
N LYS A 26 0.09 22.05 9.32
CA LYS A 26 1.34 21.98 10.09
C LYS A 26 2.27 20.88 9.62
N THR A 27 1.89 20.10 8.60
CA THR A 27 2.64 18.93 8.11
C THR A 27 2.97 17.92 9.22
N GLN A 28 2.08 17.80 10.22
CA GLN A 28 2.29 16.93 11.37
C GLN A 28 1.67 15.56 11.10
N PRO A 29 2.42 14.45 11.26
CA PRO A 29 1.89 13.10 11.07
C PRO A 29 0.87 12.77 12.15
N VAL A 30 -0.18 12.04 11.75
CA VAL A 30 -1.22 11.52 12.64
C VAL A 30 -1.60 10.11 12.19
N GLN A 31 -1.95 9.25 13.14
CA GLN A 31 -2.41 7.89 12.91
C GLN A 31 -3.92 7.81 13.17
N TYR A 32 -4.67 7.38 12.16
CA TYR A 32 -6.08 7.04 12.34
C TYR A 32 -6.19 5.62 12.88
N ALA A 33 -6.69 5.50 14.10
CA ALA A 33 -7.08 4.23 14.68
C ALA A 33 -8.49 3.87 14.21
N ASN A 34 -8.80 2.57 14.16
CA ASN A 34 -10.15 2.06 13.92
C ASN A 34 -10.82 2.60 12.64
N LEU A 35 -10.04 2.72 11.55
CA LEU A 35 -10.61 2.89 10.21
C LEU A 35 -11.70 1.84 9.96
N ASN A 36 -12.71 2.22 9.16
CA ASN A 36 -13.96 1.47 8.95
C ASN A 36 -13.75 -0.06 8.91
N SER A 37 -14.12 -0.75 9.99
CA SER A 37 -13.91 -2.19 10.16
C SER A 37 -14.77 -3.05 9.22
N ASP A 38 -15.72 -2.44 8.52
CA ASP A 38 -16.61 -3.11 7.56
C ASP A 38 -16.04 -3.17 6.14
N MET A 39 -14.83 -2.65 5.90
CA MET A 39 -14.16 -2.79 4.61
C MET A 39 -14.06 -4.26 4.20
N PRO A 40 -14.57 -4.66 3.02
CA PRO A 40 -14.50 -6.04 2.55
C PRO A 40 -13.07 -6.59 2.49
N ALA A 41 -12.07 -5.73 2.29
CA ALA A 41 -10.66 -6.10 2.28
C ALA A 41 -10.25 -6.91 3.52
N TYR A 42 -10.78 -6.60 4.71
CA TYR A 42 -10.45 -7.31 5.95
C TYR A 42 -10.85 -8.79 5.96
N LYS A 43 -11.84 -9.17 5.14
CA LYS A 43 -12.34 -10.55 5.05
C LYS A 43 -11.93 -11.24 3.76
N LYS A 44 -11.85 -10.49 2.65
CA LYS A 44 -11.60 -11.02 1.31
C LYS A 44 -10.11 -11.17 1.00
N TRP A 45 -9.27 -10.24 1.43
CA TRP A 45 -7.88 -10.18 0.95
C TRP A 45 -7.02 -11.20 1.69
N SER A 46 -6.55 -12.20 0.94
CA SER A 46 -5.62 -13.24 1.39
C SER A 46 -4.65 -13.61 0.28
N PHE A 47 -3.56 -14.30 0.62
CA PHE A 47 -2.64 -14.82 -0.41
C PHE A 47 -3.33 -15.78 -1.37
N GLU A 48 -4.29 -16.57 -0.89
CA GLU A 48 -5.11 -17.47 -1.71
C GLU A 48 -5.99 -16.68 -2.68
N PHE A 49 -6.62 -15.60 -2.23
CA PHE A 49 -7.39 -14.69 -3.07
C PHE A 49 -6.53 -14.09 -4.19
N PHE A 50 -5.35 -13.54 -3.85
CA PHE A 50 -4.47 -12.92 -4.84
C PHE A 50 -3.87 -13.95 -5.81
N LYS A 51 -3.54 -15.16 -5.34
CA LYS A 51 -3.13 -16.26 -6.23
C LYS A 51 -4.23 -16.62 -7.23
N ALA A 52 -5.47 -16.74 -6.77
CA ALA A 52 -6.60 -17.10 -7.63
C ALA A 52 -6.92 -16.03 -8.69
N ARG A 53 -6.77 -14.73 -8.35
CA ARG A 53 -7.14 -13.62 -9.24
C ARG A 53 -5.98 -13.10 -10.10
N CYS A 54 -4.73 -13.31 -9.69
CA CYS A 54 -3.57 -12.63 -10.26
C CYS A 54 -2.34 -13.53 -10.40
N SER A 55 -2.49 -14.85 -10.47
CA SER A 55 -1.38 -15.80 -10.55
C SER A 55 -0.28 -15.35 -11.51
N ASP A 56 -0.65 -15.00 -12.75
CA ASP A 56 0.29 -14.74 -13.85
C ASP A 56 0.62 -13.25 -14.02
N VAL A 57 0.10 -12.39 -13.13
CA VAL A 57 0.41 -10.98 -13.14
C VAL A 57 1.85 -10.79 -12.71
N LEU A 58 2.64 -10.08 -13.54
CA LEU A 58 4.02 -9.80 -13.21
C LEU A 58 4.13 -8.60 -12.27
N CYS A 59 4.82 -8.79 -11.14
CA CYS A 59 5.26 -7.72 -10.27
C CYS A 59 6.76 -7.47 -10.47
N GLN A 60 7.21 -6.24 -10.16
CA GLN A 60 8.62 -5.89 -10.14
C GLN A 60 9.16 -6.15 -8.74
N VAL A 61 10.36 -6.73 -8.65
CA VAL A 61 10.99 -7.07 -7.37
C VAL A 61 12.47 -6.66 -7.32
N SER A 62 12.93 -6.30 -6.12
CA SER A 62 14.34 -6.07 -5.80
C SER A 62 14.84 -7.17 -4.86
N ASP A 63 15.84 -7.93 -5.30
CA ASP A 63 16.62 -8.83 -4.45
C ASP A 63 17.61 -8.05 -3.57
N ASN A 64 17.91 -6.79 -3.91
CA ASN A 64 18.73 -5.92 -3.08
C ASN A 64 17.86 -5.20 -2.04
N LEU A 65 17.79 -5.75 -0.83
CA LEU A 65 17.01 -5.16 0.27
C LEU A 65 17.60 -3.84 0.81
N GLU A 66 18.86 -3.52 0.50
CA GLU A 66 19.50 -2.24 0.84
C GLU A 66 19.12 -1.13 -0.15
N ASP A 67 18.80 -1.51 -1.38
CA ASP A 67 18.26 -0.61 -2.41
C ASP A 67 16.98 -1.21 -3.02
N PRO A 68 15.84 -1.13 -2.32
CA PRO A 68 14.59 -1.72 -2.77
C PRO A 68 14.06 -1.05 -4.04
N ALA A 69 14.55 0.15 -4.40
CA ALA A 69 14.17 0.84 -5.63
C ALA A 69 14.86 0.24 -6.87
N ASN A 70 15.99 -0.43 -6.70
CA ASN A 70 16.69 -1.13 -7.78
C ASN A 70 15.96 -2.41 -8.19
N ILE A 71 15.15 -2.32 -9.26
CA ILE A 71 14.40 -3.46 -9.78
C ILE A 71 15.36 -4.45 -10.43
N THR A 72 15.52 -5.61 -9.79
CA THR A 72 16.40 -6.69 -10.25
C THR A 72 15.74 -7.63 -11.24
N ARG A 73 14.44 -7.92 -11.07
CA ARG A 73 13.69 -8.85 -11.93
C ARG A 73 12.19 -8.63 -11.86
N LYS A 74 11.46 -9.32 -12.74
CA LYS A 74 10.00 -9.42 -12.73
C LYS A 74 9.61 -10.88 -12.54
N ILE A 75 8.69 -11.13 -11.62
CA ILE A 75 8.17 -12.47 -11.33
C ILE A 75 6.65 -12.42 -11.22
N SER A 76 6.00 -13.58 -11.29
CA SER A 76 4.55 -13.64 -11.12
C SER A 76 4.15 -13.42 -9.66
N ILE A 77 2.94 -12.91 -9.41
CA ILE A 77 2.43 -12.76 -8.04
C ILE A 77 2.33 -14.11 -7.34
N SER A 78 1.98 -15.18 -8.08
CA SER A 78 1.99 -16.52 -7.51
C SER A 78 3.38 -16.93 -7.01
N GLU A 79 4.41 -16.72 -7.83
CA GLU A 79 5.81 -16.99 -7.46
C GLU A 79 6.24 -16.15 -6.26
N TYR A 80 5.90 -14.86 -6.25
CA TYR A 80 6.23 -13.97 -5.11
C TYR A 80 5.60 -14.46 -3.80
N ILE A 81 4.34 -14.89 -3.84
CA ILE A 81 3.64 -15.44 -2.66
C ILE A 81 4.31 -16.74 -2.19
N ASP A 82 4.78 -17.59 -3.10
CA ASP A 82 5.50 -18.82 -2.73
C ASP A 82 6.86 -18.49 -2.09
N LEU A 83 7.60 -17.51 -2.61
CA LEU A 83 8.85 -17.03 -2.00
C LEU A 83 8.62 -16.48 -0.59
N MET A 84 7.52 -15.75 -0.37
CA MET A 84 7.14 -15.26 0.97
C MET A 84 6.88 -16.41 1.95
N LYS A 85 6.20 -17.48 1.51
CA LYS A 85 5.86 -18.65 2.34
C LYS A 85 7.07 -19.55 2.63
N ASN A 86 7.95 -19.76 1.66
CA ASN A 86 9.09 -20.68 1.75
C ASN A 86 10.31 -20.11 2.50
N GLY A 87 10.38 -18.78 2.63
CA GLY A 87 11.04 -18.15 3.76
C GLY A 87 12.56 -17.95 3.73
N GLU A 88 13.31 -18.51 2.78
CA GLU A 88 14.77 -18.38 2.79
C GLU A 88 15.27 -17.08 2.12
N HIS A 89 14.67 -16.65 1.01
CA HIS A 89 15.05 -15.41 0.32
C HIS A 89 13.85 -14.76 -0.39
N CYS A 90 13.14 -13.86 0.29
CA CYS A 90 12.03 -13.12 -0.30
C CYS A 90 12.49 -11.72 -0.73
N PRO A 91 12.38 -11.35 -2.02
CA PRO A 91 12.71 -10.01 -2.47
C PRO A 91 11.67 -8.97 -2.01
N TYR A 92 11.99 -7.69 -2.17
CA TYR A 92 11.05 -6.59 -1.99
C TYR A 92 10.20 -6.41 -3.25
N MET A 93 8.87 -6.46 -3.14
CA MET A 93 7.98 -6.10 -4.26
C MET A 93 7.87 -4.59 -4.40
N THR A 94 8.27 -4.05 -5.55
CA THR A 94 8.22 -2.62 -5.84
C THR A 94 6.91 -2.25 -6.52
N GLY A 95 6.06 -1.50 -5.80
CA GLY A 95 4.98 -0.73 -6.40
C GLY A 95 4.06 -1.51 -7.36
N TRP A 96 3.38 -2.55 -6.86
CA TRP A 96 2.36 -3.24 -7.66
C TRP A 96 1.08 -2.38 -7.80
N SER A 97 0.86 -1.83 -9.00
CA SER A 97 -0.38 -1.12 -9.33
C SER A 97 -1.46 -2.08 -9.82
N TYR A 98 -2.50 -2.29 -9.02
CA TYR A 98 -3.57 -3.23 -9.33
C TYR A 98 -4.66 -2.65 -10.25
N GLN A 99 -4.83 -1.32 -10.32
CA GLN A 99 -5.97 -0.65 -10.97
C GLN A 99 -6.12 -0.94 -12.49
N LYS A 100 -5.20 -1.71 -13.11
CA LYS A 100 -5.23 -2.09 -14.55
C LYS A 100 -5.85 -3.47 -14.73
N ILE A 101 -5.69 -4.27 -13.69
CA ILE A 101 -5.83 -5.71 -13.73
C ILE A 101 -6.99 -6.12 -12.83
N LEU A 102 -7.09 -5.48 -11.66
CA LEU A 102 -8.17 -5.67 -10.70
C LEU A 102 -8.76 -4.33 -10.24
N PRO A 103 -9.40 -3.53 -11.12
CA PRO A 103 -10.03 -2.29 -10.70
C PRO A 103 -11.10 -2.48 -9.60
N GLU A 104 -11.71 -3.66 -9.52
CA GLU A 104 -12.71 -4.00 -8.50
C GLU A 104 -12.17 -4.03 -7.06
N LEU A 105 -10.85 -4.03 -6.86
CA LEU A 105 -10.27 -3.89 -5.51
C LEU A 105 -10.60 -2.52 -4.89
N ASP A 106 -10.96 -1.53 -5.71
CA ASP A 106 -11.44 -0.24 -5.22
C ASP A 106 -12.78 -0.38 -4.45
N ASP A 107 -13.58 -1.41 -4.73
CA ASP A 107 -14.86 -1.69 -4.05
C ASP A 107 -14.66 -2.33 -2.65
N ASP A 108 -13.44 -2.78 -2.35
CA ASP A 108 -13.11 -3.44 -1.08
C ASP A 108 -12.56 -2.47 -0.01
N ILE A 109 -12.28 -1.22 -0.38
CA ILE A 109 -11.67 -0.20 0.48
C ILE A 109 -12.53 1.06 0.51
N PHE A 110 -12.79 1.59 1.71
CA PHE A 110 -13.47 2.87 1.89
C PHE A 110 -12.49 3.92 2.37
N PHE A 111 -12.39 5.02 1.63
CA PHE A 111 -11.60 6.17 2.09
C PHE A 111 -12.45 7.02 3.05
N PRO A 112 -11.87 7.50 4.16
CA PRO A 112 -12.57 8.42 5.05
C PRO A 112 -12.99 9.71 4.33
N LYS A 113 -14.06 10.35 4.80
CA LYS A 113 -14.58 11.60 4.22
C LYS A 113 -13.60 12.78 4.23
N PHE A 114 -12.63 12.78 5.15
CA PHE A 114 -11.58 13.80 5.19
C PHE A 114 -10.53 13.61 4.08
N HIS A 115 -10.51 12.44 3.42
CA HIS A 115 -9.66 12.26 2.26
C HIS A 115 -10.15 13.22 1.17
N PRO A 116 -9.34 14.21 0.76
CA PRO A 116 -9.79 15.23 -0.16
C PRO A 116 -10.19 14.59 -1.49
N ASP A 117 -11.16 15.22 -2.17
CA ASP A 117 -11.41 14.97 -3.58
C ASP A 117 -10.09 15.07 -4.33
N ASP A 118 -9.70 13.98 -4.98
CA ASP A 118 -8.42 13.96 -5.68
C ASP A 118 -8.51 14.84 -6.92
N PHE A 119 -7.75 15.93 -6.95
CA PHE A 119 -7.73 16.86 -8.07
C PHE A 119 -7.34 16.15 -9.38
N ILE A 120 -6.62 15.03 -9.31
CA ILE A 120 -6.27 14.23 -10.48
C ILE A 120 -7.52 13.66 -11.15
N ASP A 121 -8.56 13.32 -10.40
CA ASP A 121 -9.81 12.80 -10.98
C ASP A 121 -10.56 13.87 -11.77
N ARG A 122 -10.26 15.15 -11.52
CA ARG A 122 -10.78 16.31 -12.26
C ARG A 122 -9.97 16.62 -13.53
N LEU A 123 -8.78 16.05 -13.70
CA LEU A 123 -7.97 16.24 -14.90
C LEU A 123 -8.58 15.50 -16.10
N PRO A 124 -8.31 15.94 -17.35
CA PRO A 124 -8.68 15.18 -18.54
C PRO A 124 -8.20 13.73 -18.46
N LYS A 125 -9.00 12.75 -18.87
CA LYS A 125 -8.68 11.31 -18.76
C LYS A 125 -7.27 10.92 -19.19
N ARG A 126 -6.72 11.59 -20.22
CA ARG A 126 -5.35 11.35 -20.73
C ARG A 126 -4.23 11.78 -19.77
N MET A 127 -4.54 12.63 -18.79
CA MET A 127 -3.62 13.15 -17.77
C MET A 127 -3.80 12.44 -16.42
N GLN A 128 -4.85 11.64 -16.27
CA GLN A 128 -5.07 10.84 -15.08
C GLN A 128 -4.06 9.68 -15.06
N PHE A 129 -3.36 9.51 -13.94
CA PHE A 129 -2.43 8.40 -13.72
C PHE A 129 -2.88 7.53 -12.56
N ARG A 130 -2.33 6.31 -12.47
CA ARG A 130 -2.67 5.36 -11.39
C ARG A 130 -1.88 5.67 -10.13
N ARG A 131 -2.57 5.57 -8.99
CA ARG A 131 -2.08 6.08 -7.70
C ARG A 131 -2.32 5.11 -6.55
N ARG A 132 -2.85 3.92 -6.83
CA ARG A 132 -3.06 2.89 -5.82
C ARG A 132 -2.10 1.74 -6.04
N TRP A 133 -1.40 1.42 -4.96
CA TRP A 133 -0.44 0.33 -4.88
C TRP A 133 -0.83 -0.60 -3.76
N VAL A 134 -0.62 -1.88 -3.97
CA VAL A 134 -0.72 -2.89 -2.92
C VAL A 134 0.68 -3.36 -2.57
N PHE A 135 0.95 -3.40 -1.27
CA PHE A 135 2.22 -3.86 -0.72
C PHE A 135 1.96 -5.12 0.11
N PHE A 136 2.67 -6.20 -0.24
CA PHE A 136 2.83 -7.37 0.61
C PHE A 136 4.32 -7.58 0.84
N GLY A 137 4.66 -8.20 1.97
CA GLY A 137 6.03 -8.58 2.23
C GLY A 137 6.12 -9.48 3.45
N LYS A 138 7.19 -10.27 3.50
CA LYS A 138 7.57 -11.01 4.70
C LYS A 138 7.93 -10.04 5.84
N LYS A 139 7.73 -10.48 7.09
CA LYS A 139 8.19 -9.76 8.29
C LYS A 139 9.66 -9.33 8.13
N GLY A 140 9.95 -8.05 8.34
CA GLY A 140 11.30 -7.48 8.26
C GLY A 140 11.67 -6.89 6.89
N ILE A 141 10.80 -7.05 5.89
CA ILE A 141 10.89 -6.31 4.63
C ILE A 141 10.45 -4.86 4.86
N ASN A 142 11.30 -3.90 4.52
CA ASN A 142 11.05 -2.48 4.74
C ASN A 142 11.66 -1.66 3.60
N LEU A 143 10.99 -0.58 3.21
CA LEU A 143 11.61 0.48 2.43
C LEU A 143 12.37 1.38 3.41
N ARG A 144 13.70 1.29 3.43
CA ARG A 144 14.54 2.25 4.15
C ARG A 144 14.99 3.29 3.14
N SER A 145 14.66 4.56 3.37
CA SER A 145 15.41 5.61 2.70
C SER A 145 16.74 5.74 3.44
N SER A 146 17.84 5.48 2.76
CA SER A 146 19.17 5.86 3.21
C SER A 146 19.27 7.39 3.16
N HIS A 147 18.97 8.04 4.28
CA HIS A 147 19.31 9.43 4.55
C HIS A 147 20.04 9.49 5.88
#